data_AF-A0A815I333-F1
#
_entry.id   AF-A0A815I333-F1
#
_cell.length_a   1.000
_cell.length_b   1.000
_cell.length_c   1.000
_cell.angle_alpha   90.00
_cell.angle_beta   90.00
_cell.angle_gamma   90.00
#
_symmetry.space_group_name_H-M   'P 1'
#
loop_
_entity.id
_entity.type
_entity.pdbx_description
1 polymer ?
#
loop_
_entity_poly.entity_id
_entity_poly.type
_entity_poly.pdbx_seq_one_letter_code
_entity_poly.pdbx_strand_id
1 'polypeptide(L)'
;MASADMTVVHQHEFPQNKCNDEMSLKQILRSLIIEDKFAQELTPLLEIISPFDAHSTACYDFNNSTIDCPSTDLGTCQRCHISVDKEPPSSQQICATCPYYSEDANSISRQIMFLLDSRTQSQNIAKINCQLKACNSIDNINRVYKASKITFDFEEFFKNYSNNNL
;
A
#
# COMPACT_ATOMS: atom_id res chain seq x y z
N MET A 1 -9.67 -8.84 -2.82
CA MET A 1 -8.80 -8.56 -3.98
C MET A 1 -7.40 -8.30 -3.45
N ALA A 2 -6.38 -9.00 -3.95
CA ALA A 2 -4.99 -8.60 -3.70
C ALA A 2 -4.55 -7.69 -4.84
N SER A 3 -3.98 -6.52 -4.54
CA SER A 3 -3.43 -5.61 -5.54
C SER A 3 -2.12 -5.01 -5.05
N ALA A 4 -1.13 -4.93 -5.92
CA ALA A 4 0.02 -4.06 -5.71
C ALA A 4 -0.26 -2.79 -6.51
N ASP A 5 -0.54 -1.69 -5.82
CA ASP A 5 -0.96 -0.43 -6.44
C ASP A 5 0.17 0.59 -6.32
N MET A 6 0.46 1.34 -7.38
CA MET A 6 1.44 2.41 -7.33
C MET A 6 0.71 3.76 -7.41
N THR A 7 1.11 4.68 -6.53
CA THR A 7 0.71 6.08 -6.62
C THR A 7 1.95 6.94 -6.84
N VAL A 8 2.05 7.56 -8.01
CA VAL A 8 3.10 8.55 -8.30
C VAL A 8 2.52 9.92 -7.93
N VAL A 9 3.15 10.61 -6.99
CA VAL A 9 2.75 11.95 -6.55
C VAL A 9 3.83 12.94 -6.97
N HIS A 10 3.46 13.89 -7.83
CA HIS A 10 4.28 15.05 -8.14
C HIS A 10 3.91 16.22 -7.24
N GLN A 11 4.87 16.72 -6.47
CA GLN A 11 4.71 17.93 -5.65
C GLN A 11 5.49 19.11 -6.26
N HIS A 12 5.24 19.48 -7.52
CA HIS A 12 5.52 20.83 -8.04
C HIS A 12 4.81 21.08 -9.37
N GLU A 13 4.27 22.29 -9.52
CA GLU A 13 3.68 22.82 -10.76
C GLU A 13 4.79 22.99 -11.82
N PHE A 14 4.97 21.99 -12.68
CA PHE A 14 5.68 22.23 -13.93
C PHE A 14 4.89 23.27 -14.73
N PRO A 15 5.54 24.32 -15.26
CA PRO A 15 4.90 25.16 -16.25
C PRO A 15 4.63 24.26 -17.48
N GLN A 16 3.35 23.98 -17.73
CA GLN A 16 2.78 23.11 -18.78
C GLN A 16 2.63 21.61 -18.44
N ASN A 17 1.58 21.28 -17.69
CA ASN A 17 0.50 20.31 -18.00
C ASN A 17 0.76 19.11 -18.95
N LYS A 18 1.93 18.45 -18.90
CA LYS A 18 2.27 17.28 -19.75
C LYS A 18 2.50 15.96 -19.00
N CYS A 19 2.48 15.93 -17.66
CA CYS A 19 2.83 14.73 -16.88
C CYS A 19 1.89 13.52 -17.10
N ASN A 20 0.66 13.74 -17.59
CA ASN A 20 -0.32 12.68 -17.85
C ASN A 20 -0.52 12.41 -19.35
N ASP A 21 0.36 12.89 -20.22
CA ASP A 21 0.29 12.54 -21.62
C ASP A 21 0.73 11.08 -21.86
N GLU A 22 0.37 10.53 -23.02
CA GLU A 22 0.66 9.13 -23.36
C GLU A 22 2.17 8.81 -23.29
N MET A 23 3.03 9.79 -23.60
CA MET A 23 4.47 9.60 -23.61
C MET A 23 5.02 9.54 -22.17
N SER A 24 4.62 10.49 -21.32
CA SER A 24 4.99 10.50 -19.90
C SER A 24 4.48 9.24 -19.19
N LEU A 25 3.25 8.79 -19.44
CA LEU A 25 2.71 7.56 -18.85
C LEU A 25 3.50 6.32 -19.31
N LYS A 26 3.82 6.20 -20.61
CA LYS A 26 4.65 5.09 -21.12
C LYS A 26 6.04 5.10 -20.48
N GLN A 27 6.61 6.28 -20.23
CA GLN A 27 7.91 6.43 -19.60
C GLN A 27 7.86 5.99 -18.12
N ILE A 28 6.86 6.44 -17.36
CA ILE A 28 6.61 5.97 -15.99
C ILE A 28 6.48 4.45 -15.95
N LEU A 29 5.67 3.86 -16.84
CA LEU A 29 5.42 2.42 -16.87
C LEU A 29 6.67 1.61 -17.25
N ARG A 30 7.56 2.14 -18.09
CA ARG A 30 8.85 1.49 -18.44
C ARG A 30 9.85 1.52 -17.30
N SER A 31 9.83 2.59 -16.50
CA SER A 31 10.69 2.77 -15.34
C SER A 31 10.21 2.01 -14.12
N LEU A 32 8.95 1.60 -14.09
CA LEU A 32 8.37 0.87 -12.98
C LEU A 32 8.63 -0.63 -13.10
N ILE A 33 9.16 -1.21 -12.03
CA ILE A 33 9.33 -2.66 -11.89
C ILE A 33 8.52 -3.12 -10.69
N ILE A 34 7.56 -4.01 -10.94
CA ILE A 34 6.76 -4.68 -9.91
C ILE A 34 7.01 -6.19 -10.02
N GLU A 35 7.61 -6.76 -8.98
CA GLU A 35 7.67 -8.20 -8.76
C GLU A 35 6.63 -8.52 -7.68
N ASP A 36 5.60 -9.29 -8.01
CA ASP A 36 4.50 -9.63 -7.08
C ASP A 36 4.27 -11.14 -6.98
N LYS A 37 4.08 -11.62 -5.75
CA LYS A 37 3.75 -13.00 -5.37
C LYS A 37 2.52 -13.08 -4.45
N PHE A 38 1.69 -12.03 -4.39
CA PHE A 38 0.54 -11.98 -3.49
C PHE A 38 -0.42 -13.15 -3.69
N ALA A 39 -0.72 -13.52 -4.93
CA ALA A 39 -1.62 -14.62 -5.22
C ALA A 39 -1.12 -15.97 -4.66
N GLN A 40 0.19 -16.21 -4.69
CA GLN A 40 0.81 -17.44 -4.21
C GLN A 40 0.95 -17.46 -2.68
N GLU A 41 1.35 -16.33 -2.08
CA GLU A 41 1.74 -16.29 -0.67
C GLU A 41 0.63 -15.83 0.28
N LEU A 42 -0.33 -15.04 -0.20
CA LEU A 42 -1.25 -14.27 0.64
C LEU A 42 -2.73 -14.53 0.38
N THR A 43 -3.10 -15.22 -0.71
CA THR A 43 -4.50 -15.61 -0.99
C THR A 43 -5.21 -16.25 0.21
N PRO A 44 -4.59 -17.12 1.03
CA PRO A 44 -5.24 -17.67 2.21
C PRO A 44 -5.73 -16.61 3.20
N LEU A 45 -5.10 -15.43 3.27
CA LEU A 45 -5.52 -14.34 4.15
C LEU A 45 -6.80 -13.63 3.68
N LEU A 46 -7.24 -13.88 2.45
CA LEU A 46 -8.40 -13.23 1.83
C LEU A 46 -9.68 -14.05 1.95
N GLU A 47 -9.67 -15.19 2.65
CA GLU A 47 -10.84 -16.04 2.85
C GLU A 47 -12.00 -15.28 3.52
N ILE A 48 -13.19 -15.39 2.94
CA ILE A 48 -14.40 -14.73 3.44
C ILE A 48 -15.07 -15.64 4.46
N ILE A 49 -15.28 -15.13 5.67
CA ILE A 49 -15.98 -15.83 6.74
C ILE A 49 -17.39 -15.25 6.89
N SER A 50 -18.40 -16.10 6.79
CA SER A 50 -19.81 -15.72 6.94
C SER A 50 -20.57 -16.76 7.77
N PRO A 51 -21.21 -16.38 8.90
CA PRO A 51 -21.18 -15.04 9.48
C PRO A 51 -19.80 -14.69 10.06
N PHE A 52 -19.41 -13.42 9.97
CA PHE A 52 -18.21 -12.90 10.63
C PHE A 52 -18.52 -12.60 12.09
N ASP A 53 -17.67 -13.10 13.00
CA ASP A 53 -17.73 -12.76 14.43
C ASP A 53 -16.41 -12.08 14.84
N ALA A 54 -16.45 -10.75 14.99
CA ALA A 54 -15.33 -9.91 15.36
C ALA A 54 -14.70 -10.31 16.71
N HIS A 55 -15.47 -10.88 17.64
CA HIS A 55 -14.95 -11.30 18.93
C HIS A 55 -14.08 -12.56 18.81
N SER A 56 -14.51 -13.53 18.01
CA SER A 56 -13.77 -14.79 17.81
C SER A 56 -12.48 -14.64 16.99
N THR A 57 -12.42 -13.63 16.12
CA THR A 57 -11.31 -13.41 15.19
C THR A 57 -10.11 -12.76 15.85
N ALA A 58 -10.28 -12.22 17.07
CA ALA A 58 -9.18 -11.65 17.85
C ALA A 58 -8.35 -10.65 17.02
N CYS A 59 -9.03 -9.69 16.40
CA CYS A 59 -8.36 -8.60 15.71
C CYS A 59 -7.39 -7.91 16.66
N TYR A 60 -6.19 -7.61 16.17
CA TYR A 60 -5.24 -6.80 16.90
C TYR A 60 -5.78 -5.38 17.03
N ASP A 61 -5.65 -4.82 18.23
CA ASP A 61 -5.90 -3.41 18.53
C ASP A 61 -4.57 -2.78 18.96
N PHE A 62 -3.93 -2.09 18.03
CA PHE A 62 -2.65 -1.43 18.25
C PHE A 62 -2.53 -0.21 17.35
N ASN A 63 -2.16 0.93 17.93
CA ASN A 63 -1.90 2.14 17.20
C ASN A 63 -0.65 2.85 17.74
N ASN A 64 0.28 3.20 16.85
CA ASN A 64 1.35 4.17 17.11
C ASN A 64 1.43 5.24 16.00
N SER A 65 0.43 5.31 15.12
CA SER A 65 0.33 6.29 14.07
C SER A 65 0.02 7.67 14.66
N THR A 66 0.59 8.70 14.03
CA THR A 66 0.24 10.11 14.30
C THR A 66 -0.96 10.54 13.46
N ILE A 67 -1.37 9.72 12.49
CA ILE A 67 -2.56 9.89 11.66
C ILE A 67 -3.72 9.15 12.34
N ASP A 68 -4.94 9.60 12.08
CA ASP A 68 -6.15 9.09 12.70
C ASP A 68 -6.32 7.57 12.43
N CYS A 69 -6.27 6.77 13.50
CA CYS A 69 -6.53 5.34 13.47
C CYS A 69 -7.92 5.09 14.05
N PRO A 70 -8.86 4.47 13.31
CA PRO A 70 -10.22 4.29 13.78
C PRO A 70 -10.28 3.53 15.11
N SER A 71 -11.17 3.96 16.01
CA SER A 71 -11.47 3.23 17.24
C SER A 71 -12.04 1.84 16.93
N THR A 72 -11.61 0.85 17.70
CA THR A 72 -12.15 -0.52 17.63
C THR A 72 -13.63 -0.54 18.03
N ASP A 73 -14.48 -1.12 17.19
CA ASP A 73 -15.89 -1.41 17.49
C ASP A 73 -16.24 -2.85 17.08
N LEU A 74 -16.16 -3.79 18.02
CA LEU A 74 -16.45 -5.20 17.77
C LEU A 74 -17.94 -5.48 17.47
N GLY A 75 -18.85 -4.55 17.79
CA GLY A 75 -20.28 -4.73 17.57
C GLY A 75 -20.70 -4.54 16.11
N THR A 76 -19.91 -3.78 15.35
CA THR A 76 -20.19 -3.41 13.96
C THR A 76 -19.09 -3.80 12.99
N CYS A 77 -17.91 -4.14 13.52
CA CYS A 77 -16.77 -4.54 12.71
C CYS A 77 -17.10 -5.76 11.85
N GLN A 78 -16.82 -5.64 10.55
CA GLN A 78 -17.01 -6.72 9.59
C GLN A 78 -15.70 -7.41 9.22
N ARG A 79 -14.55 -6.77 9.53
CA ARG A 79 -13.18 -7.19 9.16
C ARG A 79 -12.14 -6.57 10.09
N CYS A 80 -11.08 -7.31 10.39
CA CYS A 80 -9.88 -6.73 10.98
C CYS A 80 -9.13 -5.89 9.94
N HIS A 81 -8.57 -4.76 10.38
CA HIS A 81 -7.75 -3.88 9.57
C HIS A 81 -6.34 -3.79 10.14
N ILE A 82 -5.33 -3.77 9.27
CA ILE A 82 -4.02 -3.24 9.59
C ILE A 82 -3.50 -2.40 8.43
N SER A 83 -2.91 -1.25 8.74
CA SER A 83 -2.07 -0.48 7.85
C SER A 83 -0.72 -0.21 8.50
N VAL A 84 0.34 -0.34 7.71
CA VAL A 84 1.69 0.06 8.09
C VAL A 84 2.21 1.01 7.05
N ASP A 85 2.64 2.18 7.51
CA ASP A 85 3.27 3.20 6.69
C ASP A 85 4.74 3.35 7.11
N LYS A 86 5.64 3.24 6.14
CA LYS A 86 7.08 3.39 6.33
C LYS A 86 7.56 4.62 5.57
N GLU A 87 7.96 5.63 6.33
CA GLU A 87 8.54 6.87 5.83
C GLU A 87 10.06 6.88 6.11
N PRO A 88 10.90 7.23 5.12
CA PRO A 88 12.34 7.42 5.36
C PRO A 88 12.59 8.60 6.31
N PRO A 89 13.66 8.57 7.13
CA PRO A 89 14.73 7.56 7.15
C PRO A 89 14.41 6.30 7.97
N SER A 90 13.41 6.30 8.84
CA SER A 90 13.09 5.13 9.69
C SER A 90 11.81 5.28 10.51
N SER A 91 10.90 6.20 10.16
CA SER A 91 9.61 6.29 10.84
C SER A 91 8.70 5.18 10.34
N GLN A 92 8.05 4.50 11.29
CA GLN A 92 7.02 3.51 10.99
C GLN A 92 5.78 3.83 11.81
N GLN A 93 4.67 3.99 11.10
CA GLN A 93 3.35 4.17 11.68
C GLN A 93 2.51 2.92 11.43
N ILE A 94 1.77 2.50 12.44
CA ILE A 94 0.98 1.28 12.44
C ILE A 94 -0.37 1.62 13.01
N CYS A 95 -1.42 1.22 12.31
CA CYS A 95 -2.79 1.23 12.77
C CYS A 95 -3.39 -0.16 12.52
N ALA A 96 -3.64 -0.91 13.59
CA ALA A 96 -4.34 -2.19 13.57
C ALA A 96 -5.59 -2.08 14.46
N THR A 97 -6.76 -2.36 13.89
CA THR A 97 -8.05 -2.12 14.56
C THR A 97 -9.16 -2.99 13.95
N CYS A 98 -10.36 -2.90 14.53
CA CYS A 98 -11.61 -3.43 14.00
C CYS A 98 -12.56 -2.24 13.74
N PRO A 99 -12.47 -1.55 12.59
CA PRO A 99 -13.16 -0.28 12.38
C PRO A 99 -14.67 -0.50 12.13
N TYR A 100 -15.49 0.49 12.50
CA TYR A 100 -16.92 0.52 12.15
C TYR A 100 -17.15 0.53 10.63
N TYR A 101 -16.31 1.24 9.87
CA TYR A 101 -16.36 1.32 8.41
C TYR A 101 -15.19 0.53 7.79
N SER A 102 -15.30 -0.80 7.67
CA SER A 102 -14.32 -1.58 6.92
C SER A 102 -14.73 -1.68 5.44
N GLU A 103 -13.77 -1.80 4.53
CA GLU A 103 -14.05 -2.09 3.10
C GLU A 103 -14.98 -3.29 2.94
N ASP A 104 -15.77 -3.28 1.86
CA ASP A 104 -16.78 -4.31 1.56
C ASP A 104 -16.16 -5.69 1.27
N ALA A 105 -14.85 -5.76 1.05
CA ALA A 105 -14.14 -6.99 0.70
C ALA A 105 -12.84 -7.15 1.50
N ASN A 106 -12.42 -8.40 1.67
CA ASN A 106 -11.06 -8.68 2.10
C ASN A 106 -10.09 -8.19 1.03
N SER A 107 -9.08 -7.44 1.43
CA SER A 107 -8.11 -6.84 0.53
C SER A 107 -6.72 -6.85 1.13
N ILE A 108 -5.72 -6.96 0.26
CA ILE A 108 -4.32 -6.76 0.60
C ILE A 108 -3.79 -5.79 -0.43
N SER A 109 -3.20 -4.70 0.05
CA SER A 109 -2.58 -3.72 -0.82
C SER A 109 -1.18 -3.35 -0.36
N ARG A 110 -0.35 -3.00 -1.35
CA ARG A 110 0.97 -2.42 -1.13
C ARG A 110 1.15 -1.26 -2.08
N GLN A 111 1.62 -0.15 -1.54
CA GLN A 111 1.79 1.10 -2.25
C GLN A 111 3.15 1.70 -1.93
N ILE A 112 3.86 2.15 -2.97
CA ILE A 112 5.08 2.93 -2.83
C ILE A 112 4.91 4.26 -3.53
N MET A 113 5.39 5.33 -2.89
CA MET A 113 5.48 6.66 -3.46
C MET A 113 6.94 7.00 -3.75
N PHE A 114 7.18 7.54 -4.95
CA PHE A 114 8.47 8.03 -5.41
C PHE A 114 8.38 9.52 -5.72
N LEU A 115 9.41 10.27 -5.32
CA LEU A 115 9.59 11.68 -5.66
C LEU A 115 10.59 11.78 -6.81
N LEU A 116 10.13 12.26 -7.96
CA LEU A 116 10.96 12.30 -9.17
C LEU A 116 12.11 13.32 -9.07
N ASP A 117 11.87 14.47 -8.43
CA ASP A 117 12.85 15.57 -8.34
C ASP A 117 14.07 15.19 -7.48
N SER A 118 13.82 14.52 -6.35
CA SER A 118 14.87 14.05 -5.45
C SER A 118 15.39 12.65 -5.80
N ARG A 119 14.73 11.95 -6.73
CA ARG A 119 15.01 10.55 -7.09
C ARG A 119 14.99 9.62 -5.87
N THR A 120 14.02 9.83 -4.97
CA THR A 120 13.91 9.06 -3.73
C THR A 120 12.54 8.40 -3.61
N GLN A 121 12.49 7.31 -2.85
CA GLN A 121 11.25 6.81 -2.28
C GLN A 121 10.84 7.73 -1.12
N SER A 122 9.59 8.15 -1.05
CA SER A 122 9.07 8.94 0.08
C SER A 122 8.21 8.13 1.04
N GLN A 123 7.54 7.09 0.56
CA GLN A 123 6.57 6.37 1.37
C GLN A 123 6.42 4.91 0.92
N ASN A 124 6.16 3.99 1.85
CA ASN A 124 5.88 2.59 1.55
C ASN A 124 4.82 2.02 2.50
N ILE A 125 3.61 1.90 1.98
CA ILE A 125 2.42 1.51 2.73
C ILE A 125 2.07 0.07 2.39
N ALA A 126 1.72 -0.72 3.40
CA ALA A 126 1.04 -1.99 3.23
C ALA A 126 -0.26 -1.98 4.04
N LYS A 127 -1.32 -2.60 3.50
CA LYS A 127 -2.61 -2.72 4.18
C LYS A 127 -3.18 -4.12 4.03
N ILE A 128 -3.90 -4.58 5.04
CA ILE A 128 -4.68 -5.82 5.03
C ILE A 128 -6.05 -5.52 5.65
N ASN A 129 -7.11 -5.89 4.93
CA ASN A 129 -8.46 -6.02 5.42
C ASN A 129 -8.85 -7.49 5.30
N CYS A 130 -9.24 -8.14 6.41
CA CYS A 130 -9.39 -9.59 6.43
C CYS A 130 -10.32 -10.06 7.56
N GLN A 131 -10.78 -11.31 7.46
CA GLN A 131 -11.75 -11.89 8.40
C GLN A 131 -11.21 -13.07 9.21
N LEU A 132 -10.01 -13.56 8.88
CA LEU A 132 -9.41 -14.68 9.60
C LEU A 132 -8.89 -14.27 10.97
N LYS A 133 -8.76 -15.26 11.84
CA LYS A 133 -8.20 -15.04 13.18
C LYS A 133 -6.81 -14.43 13.09
N ALA A 134 -6.55 -13.36 13.86
CA ALA A 134 -5.24 -12.71 13.94
C ALA A 134 -4.68 -12.25 12.57
N CYS A 135 -5.55 -12.05 11.58
CA CYS A 135 -5.13 -11.79 10.20
C CYS A 135 -4.46 -10.42 10.05
N ASN A 136 -4.84 -9.43 10.86
CA ASN A 136 -4.26 -8.08 10.89
C ASN A 136 -3.00 -7.97 11.77
N SER A 137 -2.20 -9.03 11.85
CA SER A 137 -0.96 -9.06 12.63
C SER A 137 0.24 -8.45 11.89
N ILE A 138 1.25 -8.04 12.66
CA ILE A 138 2.55 -7.57 12.14
C ILE A 138 3.27 -8.64 11.33
N ASP A 139 3.09 -9.92 11.66
CA ASP A 139 3.73 -10.99 10.88
C ASP A 139 3.13 -11.08 9.48
N ASN A 140 1.80 -10.95 9.35
CA ASN A 140 1.14 -10.96 8.06
C ASN A 140 1.46 -9.71 7.23
N ILE A 141 1.55 -8.52 7.83
CA ILE A 141 1.97 -7.34 7.07
C ILE A 141 3.43 -7.44 6.61
N ASN A 142 4.30 -8.06 7.40
CA ASN A 142 5.68 -8.35 6.97
C ASN A 142 5.73 -9.35 5.81
N ARG A 143 4.78 -10.29 5.72
CA ARG A 143 4.64 -11.14 4.54
C ARG A 143 4.25 -10.34 3.29
N VAL A 144 3.37 -9.33 3.41
CA VAL A 144 3.05 -8.41 2.30
C VAL A 144 4.31 -7.73 1.76
N TYR A 145 5.17 -7.20 2.63
CA TYR A 145 6.43 -6.57 2.22
C TYR A 145 7.42 -7.54 1.54
N LYS A 146 7.39 -8.83 1.89
CA LYS A 146 8.27 -9.85 1.29
C LYS A 146 7.72 -10.40 -0.03
N ALA A 147 6.40 -10.49 -0.14
CA ALA A 147 5.72 -11.02 -1.32
C ALA A 147 5.71 -10.05 -2.49
N SER A 148 6.00 -8.76 -2.28
CA SER A 148 6.13 -7.77 -3.36
C SER A 148 7.37 -6.91 -3.23
N LYS A 149 8.02 -6.67 -4.38
CA LYS A 149 9.06 -5.68 -4.57
C LYS A 149 8.58 -4.70 -5.64
N ILE A 150 8.56 -3.42 -5.30
CA ILE A 150 8.23 -2.32 -6.23
C ILE A 150 9.46 -1.42 -6.25
N THR A 151 10.03 -1.20 -7.42
CA THR A 151 11.19 -0.32 -7.62
C THR A 151 10.95 0.59 -8.81
N PHE A 152 11.53 1.78 -8.77
CA PHE A 152 11.46 2.76 -9.86
C PHE A 152 12.86 3.08 -10.37
N ASP A 153 13.08 2.86 -11.66
CA ASP A 153 14.34 3.17 -12.35
C ASP A 153 14.32 4.62 -12.82
N PHE A 154 14.89 5.50 -12.00
CA PHE A 154 15.02 6.92 -12.32
C PHE A 154 15.93 7.17 -13.53
N GLU A 155 16.94 6.33 -13.78
CA GLU A 155 17.83 6.51 -14.91
C GLU A 155 17.09 6.24 -16.22
N GLU A 156 16.34 5.14 -16.29
CA GLU A 156 15.47 4.85 -17.44
C GLU A 156 14.39 5.94 -17.59
N PHE A 157 13.87 6.49 -16.48
CA PHE A 157 12.90 7.58 -16.53
C PHE A 157 13.49 8.85 -17.14
N PHE A 158 14.70 9.25 -16.78
CA PHE A 158 15.29 10.50 -17.25
C PHE A 158 16.09 10.39 -18.56
N LYS A 159 16.39 9.18 -19.04
CA LYS A 159 17.20 8.90 -20.23
C LYS A 159 16.79 9.66 -21.51
N ASN A 160 15.48 9.88 -21.71
CA ASN A 160 14.95 10.57 -22.90
C ASN A 160 14.56 12.04 -22.65
N TYR A 161 14.57 12.51 -21.39
CA TYR A 161 14.33 13.92 -21.09
C TYR A 161 15.46 14.83 -21.60
N SER A 162 16.69 14.30 -21.67
CA SER A 162 17.85 15.03 -22.16
C SER A 162 17.88 15.22 -23.69
N ASN A 163 17.11 14.44 -24.46
CA ASN A 163 17.13 14.47 -25.93
C ASN A 163 16.03 15.34 -26.56
N ASN A 164 15.03 15.77 -25.79
CA ASN A 164 13.88 16.56 -26.28
C ASN A 164 13.94 18.05 -25.88
N ASN A 165 15.02 18.49 -25.24
CA ASN A 165 15.26 19.88 -24.83
C ASN A 165 16.40 20.55 -25.61
N LEU A 166 16.74 20.04 -26.80
CA LEU A 166 17.65 20.66 -27.77
C LEU A 166 16.87 21.06 -29.04
#